data_AF-A0A2V4C1S7-F1
#
_entry.id   AF-A0A2V4C1S7-F1
#
_cell.length_a   1.000
_cell.length_b   1.000
_cell.length_c   1.000
_cell.angle_alpha   90.00
_cell.angle_beta   90.00
_cell.angle_gamma   90.00
#
_symmetry.space_group_name_H-M   'P 1'
#
loop_
_entity.id
_entity.type
_entity.pdbx_description
1 polymer ?
#
loop_
_entity_poly.entity_id
_entity_poly.type
_entity_poly.pdbx_seq_one_letter_code
_entity_poly.pdbx_strand_id
1 'polypeptide(L)'
;MYNNIRGSKPIGDTTFEGYFKCKLVHGEMFSVIVPDLIYIMDDDKTFSWFQHYSFLPNHLNKFSEEEIFGTINIDIAWGHTLRITISHENHIENFQDHSNLFKCIIKGPKNLLEYSTGKGEIINNKPFIKLYHHTTDEIKELIEKSSYYLGSLWNYQGTKKIQSLCFVYFTSLDSIKQEQDLVQIAMASEGELYLIKDISQEIVPIKVYRENTLNRKASINQLIDSTIIMSNPILMHTQDDLSYVFYERSNPFIYRVALNSEKTLPFKNGIIFRTEDVSTSDHIILGDATTEIGLVAIFDEENTKQIFKIEPFYNSKTNILKFWFDNTNRDLYTEKKITKPKF
;
A
#
# COMPACT_ATOMS: atom_id res chain seq x y z
N MET A 1 -9.01 -17.42 -6.75
CA MET A 1 -8.21 -16.95 -7.90
C MET A 1 -8.21 -15.44 -7.85
N TYR A 2 -7.08 -14.81 -7.55
CA TYR A 2 -6.98 -13.35 -7.53
C TYR A 2 -6.80 -12.87 -8.97
N ASN A 3 -7.68 -11.95 -9.39
CA ASN A 3 -7.69 -11.43 -10.76
C ASN A 3 -7.26 -9.97 -10.74
N ASN A 4 -6.13 -9.70 -11.40
CA ASN A 4 -5.48 -8.38 -11.45
C ASN A 4 -5.85 -7.59 -12.72
N ILE A 5 -6.88 -7.99 -13.48
CA ILE A 5 -7.41 -7.16 -14.56
C ILE A 5 -7.83 -5.82 -13.94
N ARG A 6 -7.48 -4.71 -14.60
CA ARG A 6 -7.70 -3.34 -14.10
C ARG A 6 -8.58 -2.57 -15.08
N GLY A 7 -9.45 -1.70 -14.57
CA GLY A 7 -10.15 -0.66 -15.35
C GLY A 7 -10.96 -1.12 -16.57
N SER A 8 -11.29 -2.41 -16.68
CA SER A 8 -12.00 -2.96 -17.85
C SER A 8 -13.52 -2.93 -17.70
N LYS A 9 -14.02 -2.68 -16.49
CA LYS A 9 -15.44 -2.58 -16.17
C LYS A 9 -15.80 -1.13 -15.80
N PRO A 10 -17.03 -0.69 -16.10
CA PRO A 10 -17.50 0.62 -15.64
C PRO A 10 -17.57 0.66 -14.10
N ILE A 11 -17.53 1.88 -13.55
CA ILE A 11 -17.57 2.14 -12.09
C ILE A 11 -18.82 1.52 -11.42
N GLY A 12 -19.91 1.35 -12.16
CA GLY A 12 -21.22 1.01 -11.61
C GLY A 12 -21.97 2.24 -11.13
N ASP A 13 -23.21 2.03 -10.68
CA ASP A 13 -24.17 3.07 -10.31
C ASP A 13 -24.58 3.03 -8.83
N THR A 14 -24.14 2.02 -8.09
CA THR A 14 -24.52 1.82 -6.68
C THR A 14 -23.59 2.58 -5.76
N THR A 15 -24.16 3.21 -4.73
CA THR A 15 -23.45 4.02 -3.74
C THR A 15 -23.40 3.30 -2.40
N PHE A 16 -22.24 3.35 -1.75
CA PHE A 16 -21.97 2.78 -0.44
C PHE A 16 -21.35 3.84 0.47
N GLU A 17 -21.65 3.78 1.76
CA GLU A 17 -20.85 4.48 2.77
C GLU A 17 -19.63 3.62 3.12
N GLY A 18 -18.47 4.23 3.20
CA GLY A 18 -17.25 3.53 3.54
C GLY A 18 -16.20 4.46 4.12
N TYR A 19 -14.98 3.95 4.17
CA TYR A 19 -13.84 4.62 4.79
C TYR A 19 -12.63 4.54 3.87
N PHE A 20 -11.86 5.63 3.85
CA PHE A 20 -10.69 5.80 3.01
C PHE A 20 -9.52 6.30 3.84
N LYS A 21 -8.52 5.44 4.02
CA LYS A 21 -7.21 5.78 4.59
C LYS A 21 -6.27 6.11 3.43
N CYS A 22 -5.64 7.28 3.48
CA CYS A 22 -4.76 7.73 2.42
C CYS A 22 -3.64 8.64 2.95
N LYS A 23 -2.62 8.86 2.14
CA LYS A 23 -1.49 9.76 2.44
C LYS A 23 -1.39 10.82 1.35
N LEU A 24 -1.09 12.05 1.73
CA LEU A 24 -0.63 13.05 0.78
C LEU A 24 0.87 12.92 0.63
N VAL A 25 1.32 12.85 -0.61
CA VAL A 25 2.75 12.78 -0.92
C VAL A 25 3.14 13.81 -1.96
N HIS A 26 4.39 14.23 -1.89
CA HIS A 26 4.97 15.28 -2.72
C HIS A 26 6.13 14.74 -3.53
N GLY A 27 6.13 15.03 -4.84
CA GLY A 27 7.28 14.92 -5.73
C GLY A 27 7.80 16.31 -6.08
N GLU A 28 8.84 16.38 -6.91
CA GLU A 28 9.45 17.67 -7.28
C GLU A 28 8.46 18.66 -7.93
N MET A 29 7.54 18.15 -8.75
CA MET A 29 6.66 18.98 -9.57
C MET A 29 5.17 18.87 -9.22
N PHE A 30 4.79 17.89 -8.41
CA PHE A 30 3.39 17.57 -8.17
C PHE A 30 3.17 16.86 -6.85
N SER A 31 1.91 16.82 -6.43
CA SER A 31 1.46 16.11 -5.23
C SER A 31 0.38 15.12 -5.60
N VAL A 32 0.23 14.06 -4.82
CA VAL A 32 -0.76 13.00 -5.06
C VAL A 32 -1.30 12.51 -3.72
N ILE A 33 -2.59 12.25 -3.64
CA ILE A 33 -3.22 11.49 -2.57
C ILE A 33 -3.15 10.00 -2.95
N VAL A 34 -2.33 9.26 -2.22
CA VAL A 34 -2.09 7.83 -2.42
C VAL A 34 -3.05 7.03 -1.55
N PRO A 35 -3.90 6.15 -2.12
CA PRO A 35 -4.72 5.20 -1.38
C PRO A 35 -3.87 4.27 -0.51
N ASP A 36 -4.34 3.98 0.70
CA ASP A 36 -3.66 3.05 1.62
C ASP A 36 -4.60 1.90 2.02
N LEU A 37 -5.82 2.23 2.47
CA LEU A 37 -6.86 1.26 2.80
C LEU A 37 -8.25 1.79 2.41
N ILE A 38 -9.07 0.92 1.81
CA ILE A 38 -10.47 1.19 1.47
C ILE A 38 -11.30 0.11 2.15
N TYR A 39 -12.32 0.48 2.92
CA TYR A 39 -13.19 -0.50 3.56
C TYR A 39 -14.63 -0.03 3.74
N ILE A 40 -15.53 -1.01 3.85
CA ILE A 40 -16.95 -0.85 4.17
C ILE A 40 -17.23 -1.68 5.42
N MET A 41 -17.89 -1.08 6.40
CA MET A 41 -18.26 -1.76 7.64
C MET A 41 -19.29 -2.85 7.35
N ASP A 42 -19.06 -4.05 7.87
CA ASP A 42 -20.03 -5.15 7.86
C ASP A 42 -20.97 -5.04 9.07
N ASP A 43 -20.44 -4.58 10.21
CA ASP A 43 -21.15 -4.26 11.45
C ASP A 43 -20.41 -3.14 12.23
N ASP A 44 -20.71 -2.94 13.52
CA ASP A 44 -20.09 -1.88 14.34
C ASP A 44 -18.58 -2.02 14.55
N LYS A 45 -18.01 -3.22 14.35
CA LYS A 45 -16.60 -3.53 14.65
C LYS A 45 -15.87 -4.18 13.50
N THR A 46 -16.55 -4.91 12.62
CA THR A 46 -15.93 -5.67 11.54
C THR A 46 -16.17 -5.03 10.18
N PHE A 47 -15.24 -5.22 9.25
CA PHE A 47 -15.33 -4.63 7.91
C PHE A 47 -14.76 -5.53 6.82
N SER A 48 -15.25 -5.29 5.60
CA SER A 48 -14.69 -5.80 4.36
C SER A 48 -13.78 -4.74 3.73
N TRP A 49 -12.54 -5.10 3.40
CA TRP A 49 -11.59 -4.18 2.77
C TRP A 49 -11.23 -4.58 1.34
N PHE A 50 -10.78 -3.60 0.56
CA PHE A 50 -10.50 -3.73 -0.86
C PHE A 50 -9.04 -3.38 -1.17
N GLN A 51 -8.35 -4.30 -1.81
CA GLN A 51 -7.05 -4.06 -2.40
C GLN A 51 -7.22 -3.24 -3.67
N HIS A 52 -6.47 -2.15 -3.76
CA HIS A 52 -6.37 -1.37 -4.98
C HIS A 52 -5.17 -1.80 -5.82
N TYR A 53 -5.29 -1.67 -7.14
CA TYR A 53 -4.24 -2.02 -8.10
C TYR A 53 -3.69 -0.78 -8.80
N SER A 54 -4.59 0.08 -9.28
CA SER A 54 -4.24 1.34 -9.91
C SER A 54 -5.22 2.44 -9.50
N PHE A 55 -4.84 3.70 -9.68
CA PHE A 55 -5.71 4.83 -9.45
C PHE A 55 -5.36 6.00 -10.37
N LEU A 56 -6.36 6.82 -10.66
CA LEU A 56 -6.21 8.03 -11.47
C LEU A 56 -5.78 9.23 -10.59
N PRO A 57 -5.21 10.28 -11.20
CA PRO A 57 -4.96 11.55 -10.52
C PRO A 57 -6.17 12.04 -9.73
N ASN A 58 -5.91 12.65 -8.58
CA ASN A 58 -6.96 13.06 -7.65
C ASN A 58 -7.62 14.35 -8.13
N HIS A 59 -8.95 14.36 -8.18
CA HIS A 59 -9.71 15.55 -8.57
C HIS A 59 -10.19 16.27 -7.31
N LEU A 60 -9.58 17.41 -7.00
CA LEU A 60 -9.89 18.18 -5.80
C LEU A 60 -10.64 19.46 -6.19
N ASN A 61 -11.72 19.77 -5.47
CA ASN A 61 -12.55 20.94 -5.70
C ASN A 61 -12.76 21.69 -4.38
N LYS A 62 -12.64 23.02 -4.43
CA LYS A 62 -12.96 23.93 -3.33
C LYS A 62 -13.98 24.95 -3.85
N PHE A 63 -15.22 24.84 -3.39
CA PHE A 63 -16.29 25.79 -3.70
C PHE A 63 -16.36 26.92 -2.67
N SER A 64 -16.07 26.59 -1.41
CA SER A 64 -15.93 27.52 -0.29
C SER A 64 -14.98 26.95 0.78
N GLU A 65 -14.73 27.67 1.88
CA GLU A 65 -13.92 27.15 3.00
C GLU A 65 -14.54 25.90 3.66
N GLU A 66 -15.86 25.79 3.64
CA GLU A 66 -16.60 24.67 4.22
C GLU A 66 -16.93 23.58 3.17
N GLU A 67 -16.68 23.85 1.89
CA GLU A 67 -17.02 22.95 0.78
C GLU A 67 -15.76 22.55 0.00
N ILE A 68 -15.00 21.63 0.59
CA ILE A 68 -13.77 21.06 0.01
C ILE A 68 -13.94 19.56 -0.16
N PHE A 69 -13.84 19.09 -1.42
CA PHE A 69 -14.05 17.70 -1.81
C PHE A 69 -12.88 17.15 -2.61
N GLY A 70 -12.64 15.84 -2.46
CA GLY A 70 -11.73 15.08 -3.31
C GLY A 70 -12.43 13.88 -3.92
N THR A 71 -12.15 13.61 -5.20
CA THR A 71 -12.59 12.40 -5.89
C THR A 71 -11.38 11.62 -6.39
N ILE A 72 -11.35 10.33 -6.09
CA ILE A 72 -10.29 9.40 -6.51
C ILE A 72 -10.96 8.20 -7.19
N ASN A 73 -10.55 7.89 -8.42
CA ASN A 73 -10.99 6.67 -9.11
C ASN A 73 -9.91 5.59 -8.93
N ILE A 74 -10.31 4.40 -8.50
CA ILE A 74 -9.41 3.34 -8.05
C ILE A 74 -9.85 2.00 -8.61
N ASP A 75 -8.93 1.27 -9.23
CA ASP A 75 -9.19 -0.10 -9.69
C ASP A 75 -9.00 -1.12 -8.56
N ILE A 76 -9.94 -2.04 -8.48
CA ILE A 76 -9.96 -3.20 -7.59
C ILE A 76 -10.01 -4.50 -8.43
N ALA A 77 -10.20 -5.64 -7.77
CA ALA A 77 -10.12 -6.94 -8.41
C ALA A 77 -11.16 -7.10 -9.53
N TRP A 78 -10.88 -8.00 -10.47
CA TRP A 78 -11.79 -8.36 -11.57
C TRP A 78 -12.13 -7.21 -12.54
N GLY A 79 -11.26 -6.20 -12.64
CA GLY A 79 -11.39 -5.10 -13.58
C GLY A 79 -12.36 -4.01 -13.15
N HIS A 80 -12.89 -4.06 -11.93
CA HIS A 80 -13.81 -3.06 -11.41
C HIS A 80 -13.07 -1.79 -10.97
N THR A 81 -13.70 -0.63 -11.23
CA THR A 81 -13.23 0.66 -10.75
C THR A 81 -14.22 1.20 -9.71
N LEU A 82 -13.71 1.78 -8.64
CA LEU A 82 -14.47 2.50 -7.63
C LEU A 82 -14.25 4.00 -7.82
N ARG A 83 -15.28 4.80 -7.55
CA ARG A 83 -15.13 6.24 -7.35
C ARG A 83 -15.32 6.56 -5.88
N ILE A 84 -14.26 7.01 -5.23
CA ILE A 84 -14.25 7.42 -3.83
C ILE A 84 -14.37 8.93 -3.76
N THR A 85 -15.34 9.42 -3.01
CA THR A 85 -15.53 10.85 -2.73
C THR A 85 -15.33 11.11 -1.25
N ILE A 86 -14.40 12.02 -0.93
CA ILE A 86 -14.09 12.47 0.43
C ILE A 86 -14.43 13.97 0.57
N SER A 87 -14.82 14.36 1.77
CA SER A 87 -14.99 15.76 2.17
C SER A 87 -14.02 16.05 3.32
N HIS A 88 -13.55 17.29 3.41
CA HIS A 88 -12.66 17.70 4.50
C HIS A 88 -13.36 17.66 5.87
N GLU A 89 -14.69 17.84 5.92
CA GLU A 89 -15.50 17.74 7.15
C GLU A 89 -15.65 16.29 7.63
N ASN A 90 -15.53 15.32 6.72
CA ASN A 90 -15.64 13.90 7.01
C ASN A 90 -14.29 13.26 7.39
N HIS A 91 -13.29 14.08 7.72
CA HIS A 91 -12.04 13.63 8.32
C HIS A 91 -12.32 13.04 9.71
N ILE A 92 -11.68 11.91 10.01
CA ILE A 92 -11.85 11.19 11.27
C ILE A 92 -10.59 11.33 12.12
N GLU A 93 -9.44 10.95 11.57
CA GLU A 93 -8.20 10.87 12.35
C GLU A 93 -6.94 11.02 11.48
N ASN A 94 -5.90 11.60 12.08
CA ASN A 94 -4.54 11.60 11.56
C ASN A 94 -3.71 10.55 12.32
N PHE A 95 -3.28 9.50 11.64
CA PHE A 95 -2.52 8.42 12.25
C PHE A 95 -1.02 8.68 12.34
N GLN A 96 -0.31 7.85 13.12
CA GLN A 96 1.14 7.95 13.35
C GLN A 96 2.00 7.74 12.12
N ASP A 97 1.49 7.02 11.11
CA ASP A 97 2.14 6.87 9.80
C ASP A 97 1.81 8.01 8.82
N HIS A 98 1.28 9.11 9.35
CA HIS A 98 0.87 10.31 8.63
C HIS A 98 -0.28 10.12 7.63
N SER A 99 -0.94 8.96 7.67
CA SER A 99 -2.17 8.78 6.92
C SER A 99 -3.35 9.50 7.58
N ASN A 100 -4.28 9.96 6.75
CA ASN A 100 -5.57 10.49 7.16
C ASN A 100 -6.63 9.44 6.91
N LEU A 101 -7.58 9.31 7.83
CA LEU A 101 -8.80 8.51 7.65
C LEU A 101 -9.97 9.44 7.39
N PHE A 102 -10.75 9.15 6.34
CA PHE A 102 -11.98 9.85 6.02
C PHE A 102 -13.16 8.88 5.99
N LYS A 103 -14.32 9.32 6.48
CA LYS A 103 -15.60 8.76 6.05
C LYS A 103 -15.86 9.22 4.61
N CYS A 104 -16.27 8.30 3.74
CA CYS A 104 -16.35 8.56 2.32
C CYS A 104 -17.58 7.93 1.68
N ILE A 105 -17.89 8.39 0.48
CA ILE A 105 -18.88 7.78 -0.41
C ILE A 105 -18.15 7.00 -1.47
N ILE A 106 -18.48 5.72 -1.62
CA ILE A 106 -17.89 4.81 -2.59
C ILE A 106 -18.97 4.47 -3.63
N LYS A 107 -18.71 4.80 -4.90
CA LYS A 107 -19.53 4.35 -6.02
C LYS A 107 -18.87 3.13 -6.67
N GLY A 108 -19.65 2.06 -6.87
CA GLY A 108 -19.16 0.75 -7.27
C GLY A 108 -20.23 -0.14 -7.92
N PRO A 109 -19.88 -1.39 -8.30
CA PRO A 109 -20.85 -2.40 -8.71
C PRO A 109 -21.82 -2.78 -7.57
N LYS A 110 -23.04 -3.21 -7.92
CA LYS A 110 -24.08 -3.58 -6.94
C LYS A 110 -23.62 -4.67 -5.97
N ASN A 111 -22.82 -5.62 -6.43
CA ASN A 111 -22.26 -6.71 -5.64
C ASN A 111 -20.84 -6.40 -5.11
N LEU A 112 -20.52 -5.14 -4.82
CA LEU A 112 -19.18 -4.69 -4.43
C LEU A 112 -18.51 -5.58 -3.38
N LEU A 113 -19.23 -5.97 -2.32
CA LEU A 113 -18.68 -6.78 -1.22
C LEU A 113 -18.13 -8.15 -1.67
N GLU A 114 -18.62 -8.72 -2.79
CA GLU A 114 -18.09 -9.96 -3.37
C GLU A 114 -16.67 -9.82 -3.91
N TYR A 115 -16.22 -8.58 -4.18
CA TYR A 115 -14.86 -8.25 -4.63
C TYR A 115 -13.97 -7.79 -3.48
N SER A 116 -14.40 -7.93 -2.23
CA SER A 116 -13.56 -7.66 -1.06
C SER A 116 -12.32 -8.57 -1.08
N THR A 117 -11.19 -8.01 -0.67
CA THR A 117 -9.92 -8.74 -0.59
C THR A 117 -9.81 -9.53 0.70
N GLY A 118 -10.35 -8.98 1.78
CA GLY A 118 -10.33 -9.65 3.07
C GLY A 118 -11.20 -8.95 4.11
N LYS A 119 -11.08 -9.43 5.34
CA LYS A 119 -11.78 -8.90 6.51
C LYS A 119 -10.83 -8.12 7.41
N GLY A 120 -11.39 -7.27 8.24
CA GLY A 120 -10.68 -6.54 9.28
C GLY A 120 -11.61 -6.16 10.43
N GLU A 121 -11.02 -5.57 11.46
CA GLU A 121 -11.70 -5.16 12.68
C GLU A 121 -11.22 -3.79 13.15
N ILE A 122 -12.10 -3.02 13.76
CA ILE A 122 -11.75 -1.77 14.44
C ILE A 122 -11.36 -2.08 15.89
N ILE A 123 -10.11 -1.81 16.24
CA ILE A 123 -9.58 -1.99 17.58
C ILE A 123 -8.93 -0.68 18.03
N ASN A 124 -9.36 -0.15 19.18
CA ASN A 124 -8.92 1.14 19.71
C ASN A 124 -9.00 2.27 18.65
N ASN A 125 -10.13 2.35 17.95
CA ASN A 125 -10.43 3.30 16.87
C ASN A 125 -9.53 3.21 15.62
N LYS A 126 -8.69 2.17 15.51
CA LYS A 126 -7.83 1.95 14.33
C LYS A 126 -8.32 0.77 13.51
N PRO A 127 -8.18 0.80 12.18
CA PRO A 127 -8.46 -0.36 11.35
C PRO A 127 -7.31 -1.37 11.44
N PHE A 128 -7.65 -2.61 11.82
CA PHE A 128 -6.77 -3.77 11.76
C PHE A 128 -7.22 -4.66 10.60
N ILE A 129 -6.29 -5.05 9.72
CA ILE A 129 -6.61 -5.91 8.58
C ILE A 129 -6.06 -7.31 8.77
N LYS A 130 -6.83 -8.31 8.34
CA LYS A 130 -6.40 -9.70 8.36
C LYS A 130 -5.44 -9.96 7.21
N LEU A 131 -4.24 -10.41 7.55
CA LEU A 131 -3.18 -10.79 6.61
C LEU A 131 -2.56 -12.12 7.02
N TYR A 132 -1.77 -12.69 6.13
CA TYR A 132 -1.20 -14.03 6.24
C TYR A 132 0.31 -14.01 6.10
N HIS A 133 1.00 -14.78 6.94
CA HIS A 133 2.41 -15.08 6.82
C HIS A 133 2.57 -16.53 6.36
N HIS A 134 3.27 -16.74 5.23
CA HIS A 134 3.51 -18.07 4.66
C HIS A 134 4.90 -18.58 4.98
N THR A 135 4.98 -19.82 5.46
CA THR A 135 6.22 -20.45 5.90
C THR A 135 6.11 -21.99 5.84
N THR A 136 7.05 -22.71 6.45
CA THR A 136 6.96 -24.17 6.65
C THR A 136 6.23 -24.52 7.94
N ASP A 137 5.71 -25.74 8.04
CA ASP A 137 4.98 -26.19 9.25
C ASP A 137 5.84 -26.09 10.52
N GLU A 138 7.11 -26.46 10.42
CA GLU A 138 8.10 -26.38 11.51
C GLU A 138 8.28 -24.95 12.03
N ILE A 139 8.41 -23.97 11.13
CA ILE A 139 8.59 -22.57 11.51
C ILE A 139 7.28 -21.98 12.06
N LYS A 140 6.13 -22.41 11.54
CA LYS A 140 4.83 -22.01 12.08
C LYS A 140 4.70 -22.39 13.55
N GLU A 141 5.05 -23.61 13.93
CA GLU A 141 5.02 -24.06 15.33
C GLU A 141 5.92 -23.20 16.23
N LEU A 142 7.11 -22.83 15.74
CA LEU A 142 8.02 -21.96 16.47
C LEU A 142 7.45 -20.55 16.67
N ILE A 143 6.85 -19.96 15.63
CA ILE A 143 6.23 -18.63 15.70
C ILE A 143 5.04 -18.65 16.67
N GLU A 144 4.16 -19.65 16.59
CA GLU A 144 2.99 -19.77 17.47
C GLU A 144 3.42 -19.95 18.94
N LYS A 145 4.43 -20.78 19.20
CA LYS A 145 4.97 -20.99 20.55
C LYS A 145 5.66 -19.75 21.11
N SER A 146 6.38 -19.01 20.27
CA SER A 146 7.18 -17.86 20.69
C SER A 146 6.40 -16.54 20.72
N SER A 147 5.28 -16.48 20.00
CA SER A 147 4.42 -15.29 19.87
C SER A 147 5.12 -14.05 19.28
N TYR A 148 6.12 -14.26 18.42
CA TYR A 148 6.75 -13.17 17.66
C TYR A 148 7.25 -13.63 16.28
N TYR A 149 7.50 -12.65 15.42
CA TYR A 149 8.20 -12.83 14.16
C TYR A 149 9.61 -12.27 14.23
N LEU A 150 10.56 -12.95 13.59
CA LEU A 150 11.89 -12.40 13.30
C LEU A 150 11.81 -11.61 12.00
N GLY A 151 12.31 -10.37 12.01
CA GLY A 151 12.41 -9.57 10.80
C GLY A 151 13.51 -10.10 9.87
N SER A 152 13.22 -10.13 8.57
CA SER A 152 14.21 -10.37 7.54
C SER A 152 15.11 -9.14 7.38
N LEU A 153 16.42 -9.37 7.39
CA LEU A 153 17.42 -8.32 7.16
C LEU A 153 17.64 -8.05 5.67
N TRP A 154 16.79 -8.52 4.76
CA TRP A 154 16.99 -8.35 3.32
C TRP A 154 16.07 -7.28 2.74
N ASN A 155 16.57 -6.57 1.72
CA ASN A 155 15.81 -5.58 0.95
C ASN A 155 14.63 -6.19 0.20
N TYR A 156 13.80 -5.35 -0.42
CA TYR A 156 12.62 -5.77 -1.16
C TYR A 156 12.90 -6.87 -2.21
N GLN A 157 14.04 -6.83 -2.88
CA GLN A 157 14.49 -7.87 -3.84
C GLN A 157 14.98 -9.16 -3.19
N GLY A 158 15.35 -9.15 -1.91
CA GLY A 158 16.04 -10.26 -1.26
C GLY A 158 17.52 -10.40 -1.62
N THR A 159 18.13 -9.40 -2.23
CA THR A 159 19.50 -9.46 -2.80
C THR A 159 20.58 -8.85 -1.92
N LYS A 160 20.22 -7.91 -1.04
CA LYS A 160 21.18 -7.22 -0.16
C LYS A 160 20.64 -7.06 1.26
N LYS A 161 21.54 -7.10 2.25
CA LYS A 161 21.18 -6.88 3.64
C LYS A 161 20.93 -5.40 3.94
N ILE A 162 20.00 -5.12 4.84
CA ILE A 162 19.67 -3.81 5.39
C ILE A 162 20.21 -3.78 6.81
N GLN A 163 21.02 -2.78 7.12
CA GLN A 163 21.68 -2.65 8.42
C GLN A 163 20.81 -1.91 9.44
N SER A 164 20.00 -0.94 8.99
CA SER A 164 19.19 -0.12 9.90
C SER A 164 17.83 -0.70 10.24
N LEU A 165 17.28 -1.55 9.38
CA LEU A 165 15.91 -2.06 9.49
C LEU A 165 15.86 -3.56 9.16
N CYS A 166 14.83 -4.22 9.67
CA CYS A 166 14.39 -5.52 9.19
C CYS A 166 12.87 -5.51 8.92
N PHE A 167 12.39 -6.47 8.13
CA PHE A 167 10.99 -6.51 7.69
C PHE A 167 10.33 -7.84 7.99
N VAL A 168 9.11 -7.79 8.50
CA VAL A 168 8.22 -8.95 8.55
C VAL A 168 7.22 -8.83 7.41
N TYR A 169 7.17 -9.86 6.57
CA TYR A 169 6.36 -9.88 5.35
C TYR A 169 5.06 -10.66 5.57
N PHE A 170 3.97 -10.09 5.07
CA PHE A 170 2.64 -10.63 5.05
C PHE A 170 2.02 -10.46 3.67
N THR A 171 0.93 -11.18 3.42
CA THR A 171 0.15 -11.10 2.20
C THR A 171 -1.34 -11.24 2.48
N SER A 172 -2.18 -10.78 1.56
CA SER A 172 -3.62 -11.01 1.62
C SER A 172 -4.04 -12.37 1.03
N LEU A 173 -3.09 -13.13 0.47
CA LEU A 173 -3.31 -14.50 0.00
C LEU A 173 -3.39 -15.46 1.19
N ASP A 174 -4.48 -16.21 1.32
CA ASP A 174 -4.65 -17.18 2.41
C ASP A 174 -3.74 -18.42 2.30
N SER A 175 -3.27 -18.70 1.08
CA SER A 175 -2.46 -19.84 0.69
C SER A 175 -1.68 -19.55 -0.59
N ILE A 176 -0.50 -20.15 -0.75
CA ILE A 176 0.31 -20.11 -1.98
C ILE A 176 0.21 -21.49 -2.64
N LYS A 177 -0.42 -21.57 -3.81
CA LYS A 177 -0.76 -22.84 -4.48
C LYS A 177 -0.09 -23.02 -5.83
N GLN A 178 0.18 -21.91 -6.53
CA GLN A 178 0.69 -21.92 -7.90
C GLN A 178 1.74 -20.84 -8.10
N GLU A 179 2.52 -20.95 -9.18
CA GLU A 179 3.59 -19.99 -9.52
C GLU A 179 3.08 -18.55 -9.59
N GLN A 180 1.87 -18.34 -10.13
CA GLN A 180 1.28 -17.01 -10.20
C GLN A 180 1.13 -16.36 -8.81
N ASP A 181 0.90 -17.14 -7.76
CA ASP A 181 0.79 -16.63 -6.39
C ASP A 181 2.16 -16.16 -5.87
N LEU A 182 3.26 -16.82 -6.27
CA LEU A 182 4.64 -16.38 -5.97
C LEU A 182 4.93 -15.04 -6.66
N VAL A 183 4.55 -14.90 -7.93
CA VAL A 183 4.73 -13.66 -8.69
C VAL A 183 4.02 -12.48 -8.02
N GLN A 184 2.82 -12.70 -7.47
CA GLN A 184 2.08 -11.64 -6.74
C GLN A 184 2.85 -11.09 -5.52
N ILE A 185 3.72 -11.90 -4.93
CA ILE A 185 4.52 -11.56 -3.75
C ILE A 185 6.00 -11.35 -4.09
N ALA A 186 6.30 -10.96 -5.33
CA ALA A 186 7.64 -10.67 -5.84
C ALA A 186 8.63 -11.82 -5.65
N MET A 187 8.18 -13.04 -5.92
CA MET A 187 9.00 -14.24 -5.95
C MET A 187 8.80 -14.97 -7.29
N ALA A 188 9.80 -15.73 -7.72
CA ALA A 188 9.71 -16.55 -8.92
C ALA A 188 10.57 -17.80 -8.79
N SER A 189 10.13 -18.93 -9.35
CA SER A 189 10.89 -20.17 -9.40
C SER A 189 12.23 -20.05 -10.14
N GLU A 190 12.31 -19.14 -11.11
CA GLU A 190 13.54 -18.83 -11.85
C GLU A 190 14.33 -17.65 -11.26
N GLY A 191 13.79 -16.97 -10.23
CA GLY A 191 14.45 -15.81 -9.60
C GLY A 191 14.42 -14.52 -10.43
N GLU A 192 13.56 -14.44 -11.44
CA GLU A 192 13.41 -13.26 -12.29
C GLU A 192 11.93 -12.92 -12.54
N LEU A 193 11.63 -11.63 -12.53
CA LEU A 193 10.38 -11.06 -13.03
C LEU A 193 10.69 -10.14 -14.22
N TYR A 194 9.68 -9.91 -15.05
CA TYR A 194 9.81 -9.08 -16.24
C TYR A 194 8.83 -7.92 -16.16
N LEU A 195 9.35 -6.70 -16.23
CA LEU A 195 8.57 -5.49 -16.35
C LEU A 195 8.65 -4.98 -17.79
N ILE A 196 7.71 -4.13 -18.20
CA ILE A 196 7.65 -3.58 -19.55
C ILE A 196 7.57 -2.07 -19.45
N LYS A 197 8.41 -1.35 -20.21
CA LYS A 197 8.33 0.12 -20.31
C LYS A 197 7.07 0.53 -21.06
N ASP A 198 6.38 1.56 -20.57
CA ASP A 198 5.10 2.00 -21.17
C ASP A 198 5.22 2.39 -22.66
N ILE A 199 6.32 3.04 -23.04
CA ILE A 199 6.45 3.67 -24.36
C ILE A 199 7.19 2.76 -25.33
N SER A 200 8.43 2.36 -25.00
CA SER A 200 9.23 1.51 -25.89
C SER A 200 8.78 0.06 -25.92
N GLN A 201 7.95 -0.37 -24.96
CA GLN A 201 7.56 -1.77 -24.74
C GLN A 201 8.76 -2.72 -24.54
N GLU A 202 9.91 -2.16 -24.17
CA GLU A 202 11.11 -2.92 -23.86
C GLU A 202 10.93 -3.69 -22.55
N ILE A 203 11.36 -4.96 -22.57
CA ILE A 203 11.30 -5.85 -21.41
C ILE A 203 12.51 -5.58 -20.52
N VAL A 204 12.24 -5.26 -19.25
CA VAL A 204 13.24 -5.04 -18.20
C VAL A 204 13.22 -6.23 -17.24
N PRO A 205 14.25 -7.10 -17.24
CA PRO A 205 14.35 -8.19 -16.28
C PRO A 205 14.76 -7.66 -14.90
N ILE A 206 14.07 -8.13 -13.87
CA ILE A 206 14.31 -7.79 -12.48
C ILE A 206 14.61 -9.07 -11.71
N LYS A 207 15.75 -9.08 -11.00
CA LYS A 207 16.06 -10.20 -10.10
C LYS A 207 15.18 -10.14 -8.86
N VAL A 208 14.61 -11.28 -8.52
CA VAL A 208 13.78 -11.45 -7.32
C VAL A 208 14.21 -12.69 -6.55
N TYR A 209 13.67 -12.83 -5.34
CA TYR A 209 13.94 -14.00 -4.52
C TYR A 209 13.44 -15.28 -5.21
N ARG A 210 14.36 -16.23 -5.40
CA ARG A 210 14.04 -17.53 -5.96
C ARG A 210 13.32 -18.38 -4.92
N GLU A 211 12.10 -18.82 -5.22
CA GLU A 211 11.29 -19.60 -4.29
C GLU A 211 10.49 -20.69 -5.00
N ASN A 212 10.09 -21.71 -4.25
CA ASN A 212 9.18 -22.76 -4.70
C ASN A 212 7.93 -22.81 -3.82
N THR A 213 6.77 -23.09 -4.43
CA THR A 213 5.48 -23.22 -3.70
C THR A 213 5.53 -24.28 -2.61
N LEU A 214 6.38 -25.31 -2.74
CA LEU A 214 6.58 -26.37 -1.75
C LEU A 214 7.19 -25.87 -0.42
N ASN A 215 7.80 -24.68 -0.39
CA ASN A 215 8.38 -24.08 0.81
C ASN A 215 7.41 -23.15 1.56
N ARG A 216 6.15 -23.04 1.10
CA ARG A 216 5.11 -22.14 1.64
C ARG A 216 3.82 -22.90 1.96
N LYS A 217 3.96 -24.06 2.64
CA LYS A 217 2.85 -24.99 2.95
C LYS A 217 2.01 -24.58 4.15
N ALA A 218 2.58 -23.81 5.06
CA ALA A 218 1.92 -23.35 6.27
C ALA A 218 1.57 -21.86 6.16
N SER A 219 0.42 -21.50 6.73
CA SER A 219 -0.06 -20.12 6.80
C SER A 219 -0.45 -19.78 8.24
N ILE A 220 -0.06 -18.59 8.68
CA ILE A 220 -0.40 -17.99 9.98
C ILE A 220 -1.15 -16.71 9.68
N ASN A 221 -2.38 -16.58 10.19
CA ASN A 221 -3.16 -15.36 9.99
C ASN A 221 -3.04 -14.44 11.21
N GLN A 222 -2.98 -13.14 10.95
CA GLN A 222 -2.84 -12.10 11.97
C GLN A 222 -3.77 -10.93 11.62
N LEU A 223 -4.38 -10.32 12.64
CA LEU A 223 -4.96 -8.98 12.53
C LEU A 223 -3.85 -7.96 12.79
N ILE A 224 -3.58 -7.10 11.82
CA ILE A 224 -2.45 -6.18 11.85
C ILE A 224 -2.96 -4.74 11.83
N ASP A 225 -2.48 -3.91 12.76
CA ASP A 225 -2.74 -2.46 12.78
C ASP A 225 -2.36 -1.87 11.41
N SER A 226 -3.33 -1.35 10.65
CA SER A 226 -3.07 -0.81 9.30
C SER A 226 -2.17 0.43 9.31
N THR A 227 -1.90 1.02 10.48
CA THR A 227 -0.98 2.16 10.63
C THR A 227 0.48 1.73 10.76
N ILE A 228 0.79 0.45 10.96
CA ILE A 228 2.20 -0.02 11.04
C ILE A 228 2.70 -0.63 9.72
N ILE A 229 1.81 -0.79 8.75
CA ILE A 229 2.13 -1.35 7.44
C ILE A 229 2.82 -0.26 6.62
N MET A 230 3.96 -0.59 6.03
CA MET A 230 4.60 0.32 5.08
C MET A 230 3.76 0.47 3.81
N SER A 231 3.68 1.69 3.32
CA SER A 231 3.08 1.93 2.01
C SER A 231 3.89 1.25 0.91
N ASN A 232 3.18 0.63 -0.04
CA ASN A 232 3.80 0.02 -1.20
C ASN A 232 4.41 1.08 -2.11
N PRO A 233 5.51 0.74 -2.81
CA PRO A 233 5.98 1.54 -3.93
C PRO A 233 4.89 1.75 -4.99
N ILE A 234 4.94 2.89 -5.67
CA ILE A 234 4.00 3.27 -6.72
C ILE A 234 4.75 3.38 -8.05
N LEU A 235 4.18 2.85 -9.12
CA LEU A 235 4.62 3.12 -10.49
C LEU A 235 3.72 4.20 -11.10
N MET A 236 4.32 5.23 -11.67
CA MET A 236 3.64 6.24 -12.46
C MET A 236 3.71 5.82 -13.92
N HIS A 237 2.55 5.77 -14.57
CA HIS A 237 2.40 5.45 -15.98
C HIS A 237 1.97 6.68 -16.76
N THR A 238 2.60 6.91 -17.90
CA THR A 238 2.29 8.05 -18.77
C THR A 238 2.73 7.83 -20.21
N GLN A 239 2.43 8.78 -21.09
CA GLN A 239 2.93 8.84 -22.47
C GLN A 239 3.85 10.05 -22.67
N ASP A 240 4.58 10.07 -23.78
CA ASP A 240 5.47 11.18 -24.17
C ASP A 240 4.76 12.55 -24.20
N ASP A 241 3.46 12.57 -24.53
CA ASP A 241 2.64 13.77 -24.61
C ASP A 241 1.91 14.11 -23.30
N LEU A 242 2.10 13.29 -22.25
CA LEU A 242 1.40 13.37 -20.96
C LEU A 242 -0.13 13.36 -21.08
N SER A 243 -0.68 12.83 -22.18
CA SER A 243 -2.12 12.80 -22.44
C SER A 243 -2.92 12.00 -21.41
N TYR A 244 -2.27 11.02 -20.78
CA TYR A 244 -2.79 10.35 -19.59
C TYR A 244 -1.70 10.10 -18.55
N VAL A 245 -2.13 10.10 -17.29
CA VAL A 245 -1.34 9.65 -16.16
C VAL A 245 -2.21 8.74 -15.30
N PHE A 246 -1.67 7.61 -14.88
CA PHE A 246 -2.23 6.81 -13.79
C PHE A 246 -1.12 6.26 -12.92
N TYR A 247 -1.50 5.80 -11.74
CA TYR A 247 -0.57 5.26 -10.76
C TYR A 247 -0.92 3.81 -10.47
N GLU A 248 0.08 2.94 -10.41
CA GLU A 248 -0.03 1.53 -10.07
C GLU A 248 0.58 1.28 -8.70
N ARG A 249 -0.12 0.55 -7.84
CA ARG A 249 0.46 -0.04 -6.63
C ARG A 249 1.33 -1.23 -7.02
N SER A 250 2.63 -1.10 -6.83
CA SER A 250 3.55 -2.21 -7.11
C SER A 250 3.40 -3.33 -6.07
N ASN A 251 3.44 -4.56 -6.60
CA ASN A 251 3.23 -5.83 -5.90
C ASN A 251 2.16 -5.74 -4.80
N PRO A 252 0.89 -5.58 -5.19
CA PRO A 252 -0.21 -5.19 -4.30
C PRO A 252 -0.48 -6.20 -3.18
N PHE A 253 0.04 -7.42 -3.29
CA PHE A 253 -0.11 -8.49 -2.30
C PHE A 253 1.02 -8.57 -1.28
N ILE A 254 2.00 -7.65 -1.33
CA ILE A 254 3.08 -7.57 -0.34
C ILE A 254 2.73 -6.49 0.68
N TYR A 255 2.64 -6.90 1.95
CA TYR A 255 2.51 -6.03 3.10
C TYR A 255 3.70 -6.28 4.00
N ARG A 256 4.37 -5.22 4.45
CA ARG A 256 5.52 -5.36 5.32
C ARG A 256 5.44 -4.42 6.50
N VAL A 257 5.87 -4.92 7.64
CA VAL A 257 6.07 -4.14 8.86
C VAL A 257 7.57 -3.94 9.01
N ALA A 258 8.01 -2.68 9.04
CA ALA A 258 9.40 -2.34 9.27
C ALA A 258 9.68 -2.33 10.77
N LEU A 259 10.82 -2.88 11.16
CA LEU A 259 11.33 -2.87 12.52
C LEU A 259 12.73 -2.28 12.54
N ASN A 260 13.13 -1.73 13.68
CA ASN A 260 14.54 -1.49 13.97
C ASN A 260 15.32 -2.81 13.81
N SER A 261 16.56 -2.73 13.30
CA SER A 261 17.39 -3.91 13.05
C SER A 261 17.50 -4.83 14.28
N GLU A 262 17.50 -6.13 14.04
CA GLU A 262 17.59 -7.20 15.06
C GLU A 262 16.45 -7.22 16.08
N LYS A 263 15.36 -6.48 15.85
CA LYS A 263 14.15 -6.55 16.68
C LYS A 263 13.14 -7.57 16.16
N THR A 264 12.20 -7.89 17.03
CA THR A 264 11.11 -8.85 16.79
C THR A 264 9.78 -8.15 16.72
N LEU A 265 8.84 -8.66 15.92
CA LEU A 265 7.46 -8.20 15.90
C LEU A 265 6.59 -9.13 16.77
N PRO A 266 6.25 -8.74 18.00
CA PRO A 266 5.40 -9.56 18.85
C PRO A 266 3.95 -9.53 18.39
N PHE A 267 3.20 -10.59 18.70
CA PHE A 267 1.75 -10.63 18.56
C PHE A 267 1.11 -11.22 19.81
N LYS A 268 -0.15 -10.83 20.07
CA LYS A 268 -0.94 -11.36 21.20
C LYS A 268 -2.31 -11.79 20.68
N ASN A 269 -2.66 -13.04 20.91
CA ASN A 269 -3.93 -13.63 20.48
C ASN A 269 -4.23 -13.42 18.97
N GLY A 270 -3.21 -13.54 18.13
CA GLY A 270 -3.36 -13.31 16.68
C GLY A 270 -3.47 -11.84 16.26
N ILE A 271 -3.12 -10.89 17.14
CA ILE A 271 -3.18 -9.46 16.86
C ILE A 271 -1.78 -8.84 17.00
N ILE A 272 -1.38 -8.09 15.98
CA ILE A 272 -0.13 -7.32 15.94
C ILE A 272 -0.46 -5.85 16.15
N PHE A 273 0.04 -5.32 17.27
CA PHE A 273 -0.05 -3.91 17.61
C PHE A 273 1.26 -3.19 17.27
N ARG A 274 1.19 -1.86 17.17
CA ARG A 274 2.38 -1.02 17.15
C ARG A 274 3.19 -1.19 18.44
N THR A 275 4.50 -1.33 18.28
CA THR A 275 5.50 -1.24 19.35
C THR A 275 6.47 -0.09 19.08
N GLU A 276 7.32 0.23 20.04
CA GLU A 276 8.41 1.20 19.91
C GLU A 276 9.48 0.79 18.88
N ASP A 277 9.54 -0.51 18.56
CA ASP A 277 10.49 -1.05 17.58
C ASP A 277 9.97 -0.95 16.15
N VAL A 278 8.68 -0.66 15.95
CA VAL A 278 8.10 -0.46 14.61
C VAL A 278 8.57 0.87 14.03
N SER A 279 9.15 0.80 12.83
CA SER A 279 9.52 1.96 12.04
C SER A 279 8.46 2.27 10.96
N THR A 280 8.26 3.54 10.65
CA THR A 280 7.42 4.00 9.55
C THR A 280 8.26 4.87 8.62
N SER A 281 8.02 4.76 7.32
CA SER A 281 8.71 5.60 6.32
C SER A 281 8.09 6.99 6.23
N ASP A 282 8.93 7.99 6.00
CA ASP A 282 8.57 9.36 5.64
C ASP A 282 8.52 9.58 4.12
N HIS A 283 8.70 8.51 3.34
CA HIS A 283 8.65 8.53 1.88
C HIS A 283 8.08 7.24 1.30
N ILE A 284 7.64 7.32 0.05
CA ILE A 284 7.21 6.21 -0.79
C ILE A 284 8.10 6.22 -2.03
N ILE A 285 8.51 5.06 -2.53
CA ILE A 285 9.21 4.98 -3.81
C ILE A 285 8.20 5.23 -4.93
N LEU A 286 8.53 6.12 -5.85
CA LEU A 286 7.77 6.41 -7.05
C LEU A 286 8.61 6.02 -8.26
N GLY A 287 8.32 4.93 -8.94
CA GLY A 287 8.98 4.60 -10.19
C GLY A 287 8.29 5.24 -11.39
N ASP A 288 9.04 5.82 -12.32
CA ASP A 288 8.56 6.20 -13.65
C ASP A 288 8.59 5.00 -14.62
N ALA A 289 7.42 4.46 -14.96
CA ALA A 289 7.28 3.26 -15.80
C ALA A 289 7.67 3.49 -17.28
N THR A 290 7.92 4.73 -17.69
CA THR A 290 8.46 5.03 -19.03
C THR A 290 9.96 4.75 -19.12
N THR A 291 10.65 4.62 -17.97
CA THR A 291 12.10 4.46 -17.88
C THR A 291 12.51 3.17 -17.20
N GLU A 292 13.69 2.64 -17.56
CA GLU A 292 14.26 1.48 -16.85
C GLU A 292 14.56 1.79 -15.40
N ILE A 293 15.14 2.98 -15.14
CA ILE A 293 15.51 3.43 -13.80
C ILE A 293 14.27 3.49 -12.91
N GLY A 294 13.12 3.92 -13.44
CA GLY A 294 11.89 3.98 -12.68
C GLY A 294 11.26 2.62 -12.41
N LEU A 295 11.27 1.71 -13.38
CA LEU A 295 10.85 0.32 -13.14
C LEU A 295 11.72 -0.38 -12.07
N VAL A 296 13.05 -0.18 -12.14
CA VAL A 296 14.00 -0.75 -11.18
C VAL A 296 13.92 -0.08 -9.81
N ALA A 297 13.56 1.21 -9.73
CA ALA A 297 13.51 1.98 -8.48
C ALA A 297 12.67 1.31 -7.38
N ILE A 298 11.56 0.67 -7.77
CA ILE A 298 10.66 -0.11 -6.88
C ILE A 298 11.42 -1.16 -6.08
N PHE A 299 12.44 -1.73 -6.70
CA PHE A 299 13.23 -2.84 -6.18
C PHE A 299 14.56 -2.35 -5.59
N ASP A 300 15.10 -1.22 -6.05
CA ASP A 300 16.34 -0.59 -5.54
C ASP A 300 16.04 0.46 -4.46
N GLU A 301 15.63 -0.02 -3.28
CA GLU A 301 15.32 0.83 -2.13
C GLU A 301 16.54 1.58 -1.57
N GLU A 302 17.76 1.15 -1.93
CA GLU A 302 18.99 1.70 -1.41
C GLU A 302 19.37 3.00 -2.13
N ASN A 303 19.43 2.95 -3.46
CA ASN A 303 20.05 4.00 -4.24
C ASN A 303 19.04 4.89 -4.97
N THR A 304 17.77 4.48 -5.00
CA THR A 304 16.76 5.24 -5.73
C THR A 304 16.64 6.68 -5.21
N LYS A 305 16.56 7.60 -6.16
CA LYS A 305 16.17 9.00 -5.94
C LYS A 305 14.70 9.23 -6.30
N GLN A 306 14.04 8.25 -6.91
CA GLN A 306 12.65 8.39 -7.33
C GLN A 306 11.74 8.12 -6.13
N ILE A 307 11.53 9.18 -5.35
CA ILE A 307 10.76 9.13 -4.12
C ILE A 307 9.71 10.23 -4.08
N PHE A 308 8.59 9.87 -3.49
CA PHE A 308 7.59 10.76 -2.97
C PHE A 308 7.79 10.96 -1.47
N LYS A 309 7.78 12.20 -0.99
CA LYS A 309 7.90 12.51 0.43
C LYS A 309 6.52 12.65 1.05
N ILE A 310 6.26 11.96 2.15
CA ILE A 310 4.96 11.94 2.82
C ILE A 310 4.78 13.24 3.61
N GLU A 311 3.59 13.84 3.51
CA GLU A 311 3.24 15.01 4.31
C GLU A 311 2.94 14.61 5.77
N PRO A 312 3.62 15.20 6.77
CA PRO A 312 3.41 14.83 8.17
C PRO A 312 2.10 15.42 8.72
N PHE A 313 1.10 14.56 8.94
CA PHE A 313 -0.17 14.93 9.59
C PHE A 313 -0.29 14.51 11.05
N TYR A 314 0.63 13.70 11.58
CA TYR A 314 0.48 13.19 12.95
C TYR A 314 0.51 14.36 13.95
N ASN A 315 -0.47 14.40 14.86
CA ASN A 315 -0.75 15.52 15.78
C ASN A 315 -1.14 16.85 15.13
N SER A 316 -1.37 16.87 13.80
CA SER A 316 -1.91 18.04 13.10
C SER A 316 -3.41 18.16 13.32
N LYS A 317 -3.90 19.41 13.37
CA LYS A 317 -5.33 19.74 13.40
C LYS A 317 -5.95 19.92 12.01
N THR A 318 -5.12 19.93 10.95
CA THR A 318 -5.60 19.99 9.58
C THR A 318 -5.68 18.58 8.97
N ASN A 319 -6.24 18.49 7.77
CA ASN A 319 -6.30 17.26 6.98
C ASN A 319 -5.77 17.52 5.56
N ILE A 320 -5.62 16.45 4.79
CA ILE A 320 -5.08 16.48 3.42
C ILE A 320 -5.78 17.53 2.54
N LEU A 321 -7.11 17.59 2.55
CA LEU A 321 -7.86 18.46 1.64
C LEU A 321 -7.67 19.94 1.99
N LYS A 322 -7.80 20.30 3.27
CA LYS A 322 -7.58 21.68 3.71
C LYS A 322 -6.12 22.10 3.49
N PHE A 323 -5.17 21.25 3.88
CA PHE A 323 -3.75 21.49 3.68
C PHE A 323 -3.40 21.73 2.21
N TRP A 324 -3.97 20.94 1.29
CA TRP A 324 -3.72 21.07 -0.14
C TRP A 324 -4.05 22.48 -0.63
N PHE A 325 -5.26 22.97 -0.32
CA PHE A 325 -5.69 24.29 -0.78
C PHE A 325 -4.98 25.43 -0.06
N ASP A 326 -4.65 25.29 1.22
CA ASP A 326 -3.88 26.28 2.00
C ASP A 326 -2.44 26.44 1.49
N ASN A 327 -1.92 25.46 0.74
CA ASN A 327 -0.56 25.43 0.21
C ASN A 327 -0.49 25.36 -1.33
N THR A 328 -1.54 25.85 -2.00
CA THR A 328 -1.61 25.91 -3.46
C THR A 328 -0.36 26.60 -4.05
N ASN A 329 0.24 25.99 -5.09
CA ASN A 329 1.40 26.52 -5.82
C ASN A 329 2.66 26.77 -4.96
N ARG A 330 2.85 26.00 -3.89
CA ARG A 330 4.07 26.03 -3.06
C ARG A 330 4.95 24.82 -3.34
N ASP A 331 6.26 25.00 -3.16
CA ASP A 331 7.21 23.90 -3.08
C ASP A 331 7.06 23.19 -1.73
N LEU A 332 6.56 21.96 -1.78
CA LEU A 332 6.36 21.08 -0.61
C LEU A 332 7.35 19.92 -0.60
N TYR A 333 8.35 19.94 -1.49
CA TYR A 333 9.28 18.84 -1.70
C TYR A 333 10.71 19.18 -1.31
N THR A 334 11.30 20.27 -1.83
CA THR A 334 12.76 20.48 -1.83
C THR A 334 13.36 20.43 -0.42
N GLU A 335 12.80 21.20 0.50
CA GLU A 335 13.29 21.31 1.89
C GLU A 335 12.84 20.16 2.81
N LYS A 336 11.94 19.30 2.32
CA LYS A 336 11.42 18.18 3.12
C LYS A 336 12.48 17.09 3.23
N LYS A 337 12.88 16.76 4.45
CA LYS A 337 13.90 15.73 4.72
C LYS A 337 13.27 14.35 4.78
N ILE A 338 14.07 13.35 4.43
CA ILE A 338 13.70 11.94 4.56
C ILE A 338 14.76 11.15 5.32
N THR A 339 14.32 10.07 5.94
CA THR A 339 15.15 9.12 6.67
C THR A 339 15.40 7.92 5.78
N LYS A 340 16.57 7.89 5.11
CA LYS A 340 16.96 6.75 4.28
C LYS A 340 17.38 5.55 5.14
N PRO A 341 16.96 4.32 4.81
CA PRO A 341 17.54 3.13 5.42
C PRO A 341 19.04 3.05 5.11
N LYS A 342 19.81 2.46 6.03
CA LYS A 342 21.22 2.14 5.86
C LYS A 342 21.35 0.69 5.40
N PHE A 343 22.10 0.47 4.33
CA PHE A 343 22.32 -0.82 3.68
C PHE A 343 23.76 -1.30 3.86
#